data_AF-A0A8T0YKF4-F1
#
_entry.id   AF-A0A8T0YKF4-F1
#
_cell.length_a   1.000
_cell.length_b   1.000
_cell.length_c   1.000
_cell.angle_alpha   90.00
_cell.angle_beta   90.00
_cell.angle_gamma   90.00
#
_symmetry.space_group_name_H-M   'P 1'
#
loop_
_entity.id
_entity.type
_entity.pdbx_description
1 polymer ?
#
loop_
_entity_poly.entity_id
_entity_poly.type
_entity_poly.pdbx_seq_one_letter_code
_entity_poly.pdbx_strand_id
1 'polypeptide(L)'
;MTESCRTSNNNVTTIKSMDGFFRMVPQADESSEPLQLFRQFKLATSTWLEFREKLEAATNDGSRNLKVVLFIRHGEGLHNEAIRLPHTVWYPRREEQMTTKHQGGDGTRCPINPVDFSALVDEEDVLWTTDHRESAEEIQTRAKEFLTELFRTIPERHVAVVTHFGFIEALCAATLGMKVKAGKCEVVPLVLEQLA
;
A
#
# COMPACT_ATOMS: atom_id res chain seq x y z
N MET A 1 -16.58 21.11 -31.56
CA MET A 1 -15.86 20.13 -30.72
C MET A 1 -15.97 20.66 -29.31
N THR A 2 -16.94 20.17 -28.55
CA THR A 2 -17.26 20.65 -27.20
C THR A 2 -16.62 19.71 -26.19
N GLU A 3 -15.64 20.23 -25.45
CA GLU A 3 -15.08 19.58 -24.26
C GLU A 3 -16.18 19.43 -23.22
N SER A 4 -16.61 18.20 -22.99
CA SER A 4 -17.45 17.87 -21.85
C SER A 4 -16.53 17.68 -20.64
N CYS A 5 -16.35 18.75 -19.87
CA CYS A 5 -15.86 18.67 -18.50
C CYS A 5 -16.70 17.62 -17.76
N ARG A 6 -16.09 16.49 -17.40
CA ARG A 6 -16.73 15.50 -16.53
C ARG A 6 -16.82 16.13 -15.15
N THR A 7 -17.99 16.66 -14.81
CA THR A 7 -18.38 16.89 -13.42
C THR A 7 -18.34 15.55 -12.69
N SER A 8 -17.25 15.29 -11.96
CA SER A 8 -17.19 14.21 -10.99
C SER A 8 -18.21 14.49 -9.91
N ASN A 9 -19.23 13.64 -9.79
CA ASN A 9 -20.09 13.63 -8.62
C ASN A 9 -19.21 13.37 -7.40
N ASN A 10 -18.95 14.42 -6.60
CA ASN A 10 -18.18 14.36 -5.36
C ASN A 10 -19.00 13.69 -4.24
N ASN A 11 -19.44 12.45 -4.44
CA ASN A 11 -19.74 11.60 -3.31
C ASN A 11 -18.39 11.24 -2.69
N VAL A 12 -17.99 12.03 -1.68
CA VAL A 12 -16.73 11.82 -0.95
C VAL A 12 -16.84 10.47 -0.25
N THR A 13 -16.34 9.46 -0.95
CA THR A 13 -16.26 8.11 -0.43
C THR A 13 -15.32 8.14 0.77
N THR A 14 -15.85 7.81 1.95
CA THR A 14 -15.05 7.81 3.17
C THR A 14 -14.57 6.40 3.43
N ILE A 15 -13.26 6.20 3.45
CA ILE A 15 -12.65 4.89 3.76
C ILE A 15 -11.96 4.97 5.11
N LYS A 16 -12.31 4.05 6.01
CA LYS A 16 -11.77 3.99 7.38
C LYS A 16 -11.25 2.60 7.71
N SER A 17 -10.31 2.52 8.64
CA SER A 17 -9.93 1.24 9.21
C SER A 17 -10.94 0.80 10.26
N MET A 18 -11.23 -0.50 10.28
CA MET A 18 -12.13 -1.12 11.23
C MET A 18 -11.42 -1.57 12.49
N ASP A 19 -11.97 -1.19 13.63
CA ASP A 19 -11.49 -1.62 14.94
C ASP A 19 -11.75 -3.11 15.21
N GLY A 20 -10.90 -3.68 16.07
CA GLY A 20 -11.08 -5.02 16.61
C GLY A 20 -10.71 -6.16 15.66
N PHE A 21 -10.04 -5.88 14.52
CA PHE A 21 -9.40 -6.90 13.69
C PHE A 21 -7.89 -6.99 13.97
N PHE A 22 -7.23 -5.83 13.92
CA PHE A 22 -5.83 -5.68 14.32
C PHE A 22 -5.75 -4.63 15.41
N ARG A 23 -4.92 -4.88 16.42
CA ARG A 23 -4.59 -3.91 17.47
C ARG A 23 -3.14 -3.53 17.30
N MET A 24 -2.85 -2.24 17.42
CA MET A 24 -1.46 -1.83 17.50
C MET A 24 -0.83 -2.29 18.81
N VAL A 25 0.46 -2.56 18.76
CA VAL A 25 1.30 -2.78 19.92
C VAL A 25 2.47 -1.79 19.87
N PRO A 26 2.98 -1.34 21.03
CA PRO A 26 4.21 -0.59 21.06
C PRO A 26 5.30 -1.35 20.30
N GLN A 27 6.08 -0.62 19.51
CA GLN A 27 7.19 -1.19 18.76
C GLN A 27 8.10 -1.94 19.73
N ALA A 28 8.23 -3.26 19.54
CA ALA A 28 9.17 -4.05 20.31
C ALA A 28 10.59 -3.59 19.98
N ASP A 29 11.46 -3.52 20.98
CA ASP A 29 12.89 -3.36 20.77
C ASP A 29 13.36 -4.47 19.80
N GLU A 30 14.11 -4.07 18.77
CA GLU A 30 14.61 -4.91 17.66
C GLU A 30 15.29 -6.23 18.11
N SER A 31 15.60 -6.37 19.40
CA SER A 31 16.42 -7.42 19.99
C SER A 31 15.68 -8.60 20.63
N SER A 32 14.34 -8.59 20.76
CA SER A 32 13.70 -9.47 21.77
C SER A 32 12.78 -10.61 21.30
N GLU A 33 12.32 -10.71 20.05
CA GLU A 33 11.47 -11.86 19.64
C GLU A 33 11.68 -12.27 18.17
N PRO A 34 11.49 -13.56 17.81
CA PRO A 34 11.66 -14.07 16.45
C PRO A 34 10.72 -13.37 15.45
N LEU A 35 11.06 -13.46 14.16
CA LEU A 35 10.38 -12.84 13.01
C LEU A 35 8.85 -12.74 13.16
N GLN A 36 8.37 -11.65 13.76
CA GLN A 36 6.93 -11.33 13.78
C GLN A 36 6.57 -10.71 12.43
N LEU A 37 5.62 -11.31 11.72
CA LEU A 37 5.12 -10.80 10.45
C LEU A 37 4.61 -9.35 10.58
N PHE A 38 3.98 -9.05 11.71
CA PHE A 38 3.49 -7.72 12.08
C PHE A 38 4.27 -7.23 13.29
N ARG A 39 5.14 -6.22 13.12
CA ARG A 39 5.95 -5.70 14.24
C ARG A 39 5.15 -4.77 15.15
N GLN A 40 4.35 -3.89 14.54
CA GLN A 40 3.54 -2.90 15.24
C GLN A 40 2.07 -3.30 15.44
N PHE A 41 1.67 -4.49 14.97
CA PHE A 41 0.28 -4.95 15.07
C PHE A 41 0.21 -6.38 15.58
N LYS A 42 -0.87 -6.69 16.28
CA LYS A 42 -1.27 -8.05 16.62
C LYS A 42 -2.71 -8.27 16.18
N LEU A 43 -3.04 -9.53 15.92
CA LEU A 43 -4.43 -9.92 15.75
C LEU A 43 -5.22 -9.55 17.02
N ALA A 44 -6.37 -8.92 16.84
CA ALA A 44 -7.27 -8.59 17.94
C ALA A 44 -8.18 -9.76 18.31
N THR A 45 -8.43 -10.69 17.37
CA THR A 45 -9.03 -11.99 17.65
C THR A 45 -7.98 -12.98 18.17
N SER A 46 -8.42 -14.04 18.83
CA SER A 46 -7.52 -15.06 19.40
C SER A 46 -6.93 -15.96 18.31
N THR A 47 -7.67 -16.14 17.21
CA THR A 47 -7.27 -16.99 16.08
C THR A 47 -7.61 -16.37 14.72
N TRP A 48 -6.96 -16.87 13.66
CA TRP A 48 -7.33 -16.55 12.28
C TRP A 48 -8.68 -17.11 11.87
N LEU A 49 -9.15 -18.19 12.52
CA LEU A 49 -10.51 -18.70 12.31
C LEU A 49 -11.53 -17.66 12.78
N GLU A 50 -11.38 -17.17 14.01
CA GLU A 50 -12.22 -16.11 14.57
C GLU A 50 -12.14 -14.82 13.73
N PHE A 51 -10.97 -14.48 13.20
CA PHE A 51 -10.81 -13.34 12.28
C PHE A 51 -11.71 -13.48 11.06
N ARG A 52 -11.70 -14.65 10.40
CA ARG A 52 -12.51 -14.89 9.19
C ARG A 52 -13.99 -14.92 9.53
N GLU A 53 -14.38 -15.60 10.60
CA GLU A 53 -15.79 -15.65 11.03
C GLU A 53 -16.32 -14.25 11.35
N LYS A 54 -15.53 -13.42 12.04
CA LYS A 54 -15.87 -12.03 12.30
C LYS A 54 -15.96 -11.20 11.02
N LEU A 55 -15.04 -11.40 10.07
CA LEU A 55 -15.04 -10.71 8.78
C LEU A 55 -16.29 -11.06 7.97
N GLU A 56 -16.63 -12.35 7.86
CA GLU A 56 -17.84 -12.79 7.16
C GLU A 56 -19.09 -12.27 7.85
N ALA A 57 -19.18 -12.36 9.18
CA ALA A 57 -20.29 -11.80 9.95
C ALA A 57 -20.47 -10.29 9.71
N ALA A 58 -19.39 -9.54 9.55
CA ALA A 58 -19.43 -8.12 9.22
C ALA A 58 -19.87 -7.84 7.78
N THR A 59 -19.83 -8.81 6.87
CA THR A 59 -20.28 -8.64 5.46
C THR A 59 -21.59 -9.36 5.15
N ASN A 60 -22.15 -10.12 6.09
CA ASN A 60 -23.29 -11.01 5.87
C ASN A 60 -24.59 -10.30 5.48
N ASP A 61 -24.75 -9.02 5.82
CA ASP A 61 -25.93 -8.23 5.40
C ASP A 61 -25.81 -7.66 3.98
N GLY A 62 -24.66 -7.87 3.31
CA GLY A 62 -24.36 -7.34 1.98
C GLY A 62 -24.23 -5.81 1.93
N SER A 63 -24.30 -5.13 3.07
CA SER A 63 -24.31 -3.67 3.14
C SER A 63 -22.90 -3.07 3.25
N ARG A 64 -21.94 -3.86 3.71
CA ARG A 64 -20.58 -3.39 4.03
C ARG A 64 -19.57 -3.83 2.98
N ASN A 65 -18.91 -2.85 2.38
CA ASN A 65 -17.80 -3.09 1.46
C ASN A 65 -16.48 -3.08 2.23
N LEU A 66 -15.96 -4.28 2.53
CA LEU A 66 -14.75 -4.48 3.32
C LEU A 66 -13.62 -5.09 2.49
N LYS A 67 -12.39 -4.61 2.74
CA LYS A 67 -11.15 -5.20 2.23
C LYS A 67 -10.14 -5.42 3.35
N VAL A 68 -9.46 -6.55 3.32
CA VAL A 68 -8.27 -6.82 4.12
C VAL A 68 -7.07 -6.42 3.28
N VAL A 69 -6.37 -5.37 3.69
CA VAL A 69 -5.23 -4.82 2.95
C VAL A 69 -3.95 -4.93 3.77
N LEU A 70 -2.94 -5.58 3.20
CA LEU A 70 -1.61 -5.71 3.78
C LEU A 70 -0.69 -4.71 3.09
N PHE A 71 -0.37 -3.60 3.77
CA PHE A 71 0.61 -2.64 3.27
C PHE A 71 2.01 -3.09 3.65
N ILE A 72 2.85 -3.33 2.65
CA ILE A 72 4.19 -3.88 2.83
C ILE A 72 5.17 -2.79 2.46
N ARG A 73 5.98 -2.34 3.42
CA ARG A 73 7.10 -1.47 3.05
C ARG A 73 8.12 -2.31 2.29
N HIS A 74 8.51 -1.88 1.10
CA HIS A 74 9.56 -2.57 0.36
C HIS A 74 10.89 -2.57 1.17
N GLY A 75 11.79 -3.48 0.82
CA GLY A 75 13.09 -3.63 1.48
C GLY A 75 14.07 -2.48 1.20
N GLU A 76 15.32 -2.64 1.64
CA GLU A 76 16.35 -1.65 1.36
C GLU A 76 16.80 -1.71 -0.10
N GLY A 77 16.73 -0.56 -0.79
CA GLY A 77 17.27 -0.36 -2.13
C GLY A 77 18.29 0.79 -2.13
N LEU A 78 19.01 0.98 -3.24
CA LEU A 78 20.00 2.05 -3.39
C LEU A 78 19.43 3.46 -3.10
N HIS A 79 18.12 3.67 -3.30
CA HIS A 79 17.44 4.92 -2.98
C HIS A 79 17.27 5.16 -1.47
N ASN A 80 17.15 4.11 -0.66
CA ASN A 80 17.11 4.26 0.81
C ASN A 80 18.48 4.71 1.35
N GLU A 81 19.57 4.22 0.76
CA GLU A 81 20.93 4.69 1.06
C GLU A 81 21.15 6.11 0.56
N ALA A 82 20.64 6.46 -0.62
CA ALA A 82 20.76 7.81 -1.18
C ALA A 82 20.09 8.88 -0.30
N ILE A 83 18.98 8.57 0.38
CA ILE A 83 18.34 9.45 1.37
C ILE A 83 19.29 9.77 2.55
N ARG A 84 20.21 8.85 2.86
CA ARG A 84 21.16 8.97 3.96
C ARG A 84 22.39 9.80 3.60
N LEU A 85 22.57 10.10 2.31
CA LEU A 85 23.66 10.91 1.79
C LEU A 85 23.21 12.37 1.61
N PRO A 86 24.12 13.35 1.78
CA PRO A 86 23.82 14.74 1.47
C PRO A 86 23.34 14.88 0.01
N HIS A 87 22.33 15.73 -0.21
CA HIS A 87 21.61 15.97 -1.48
C HIS A 87 22.48 16.33 -2.71
N THR A 88 23.80 16.41 -2.56
CA THR A 88 24.78 16.70 -3.61
C THR A 88 25.32 15.46 -4.31
N VAL A 89 25.08 14.25 -3.80
CA VAL A 89 25.55 13.00 -4.43
C VAL A 89 24.44 12.38 -5.28
N TRP A 90 24.33 12.84 -6.53
CA TRP A 90 23.56 12.17 -7.56
C TRP A 90 24.26 10.85 -7.93
N TYR A 91 23.58 9.72 -7.81
CA TYR A 91 24.08 8.46 -8.35
C TYR A 91 23.97 8.48 -9.88
N PRO A 92 25.04 8.18 -10.63
CA PRO A 92 24.93 8.03 -12.07
C PRO A 92 24.00 6.86 -12.40
N ARG A 93 23.11 7.09 -13.36
CA ARG A 93 22.22 6.09 -13.96
C ARG A 93 23.06 4.90 -14.45
N ARG A 94 23.01 3.75 -13.76
CA ARG A 94 23.65 2.51 -14.26
C ARG A 94 22.72 1.84 -15.26
N GLU A 95 22.78 2.25 -16.52
CA GLU A 95 22.17 1.51 -17.64
C GLU A 95 22.93 0.20 -17.97
N GLU A 96 24.06 -0.11 -17.31
CA GLU A 96 24.98 -1.17 -17.76
C GLU A 96 24.98 -2.49 -16.96
N GLN A 97 23.97 -2.82 -16.14
CA GLN A 97 23.97 -4.10 -15.40
C GLN A 97 22.76 -5.02 -15.60
N MET A 98 21.95 -4.78 -16.65
CA MET A 98 20.91 -5.72 -17.08
C MET A 98 21.16 -6.23 -18.50
N THR A 99 22.39 -6.64 -18.80
CA THR A 99 22.64 -7.57 -19.90
C THR A 99 23.53 -8.69 -19.39
N THR A 100 22.91 -9.81 -19.01
CA THR A 100 23.40 -11.18 -19.27
C THR A 100 22.65 -12.15 -18.37
N LYS A 101 22.34 -13.30 -18.98
CA LYS A 101 21.80 -14.54 -18.41
C LYS A 101 20.27 -14.58 -18.32
N HIS A 102 19.67 -15.21 -19.33
CA HIS A 102 19.01 -16.51 -19.18
C HIS A 102 18.97 -17.23 -20.54
N GLN A 103 20.06 -17.93 -20.86
CA GLN A 103 19.99 -19.12 -21.72
C GLN A 103 20.26 -20.33 -20.82
N GLY A 104 19.30 -21.26 -20.76
CA GLY A 104 19.43 -22.56 -20.12
C GLY A 104 18.40 -22.84 -19.03
N GLY A 105 17.41 -23.68 -19.34
CA GLY A 105 16.49 -24.25 -18.35
C GLY A 105 15.20 -24.79 -18.97
N ASP A 106 15.18 -26.10 -19.22
CA ASP A 106 14.01 -26.91 -19.60
C ASP A 106 12.96 -26.98 -18.47
N GLY A 107 11.68 -26.94 -18.83
CA GLY A 107 10.60 -27.56 -18.07
C GLY A 107 9.86 -26.71 -17.04
N THR A 108 8.63 -26.32 -17.38
CA THR A 108 7.59 -25.75 -16.50
C THR A 108 7.80 -24.30 -16.04
N ARG A 109 7.69 -23.37 -17.00
CA ARG A 109 7.43 -21.96 -16.69
C ARG A 109 6.01 -21.85 -16.12
N CYS A 110 5.88 -21.57 -14.81
CA CYS A 110 4.61 -21.07 -14.28
C CYS A 110 4.17 -19.91 -15.18
N PRO A 111 2.95 -19.91 -15.74
CA PRO A 111 2.45 -18.76 -16.47
C PRO A 111 2.29 -17.63 -15.45
N ILE A 112 3.31 -16.79 -15.35
CA ILE A 112 3.14 -15.46 -14.76
C ILE A 112 2.13 -14.79 -15.68
N ASN A 113 0.93 -14.56 -15.18
CA ASN A 113 -0.05 -13.76 -15.91
C ASN A 113 0.64 -12.45 -16.32
N PRO A 114 0.57 -12.05 -17.59
CA PRO A 114 1.17 -10.81 -18.02
C PRO A 114 0.61 -9.66 -17.18
N VAL A 115 1.50 -8.76 -16.75
CA VAL A 115 1.09 -7.55 -16.04
C VAL A 115 0.32 -6.67 -17.02
N ASP A 116 -0.89 -6.28 -16.64
CA ASP A 116 -1.73 -5.40 -17.43
C ASP A 116 -1.38 -3.93 -17.12
N PHE A 117 -0.92 -3.20 -18.15
CA PHE A 117 -0.59 -1.78 -18.08
C PHE A 117 -1.65 -0.89 -18.73
N SER A 118 -2.79 -1.43 -19.17
CA SER A 118 -3.84 -0.67 -19.88
C SER A 118 -4.45 0.48 -19.07
N ALA A 119 -4.30 0.44 -17.74
CA ALA A 119 -4.75 1.50 -16.84
C ALA A 119 -3.72 2.64 -16.64
N LEU A 120 -2.50 2.50 -17.16
CA LEU A 120 -1.49 3.56 -17.11
C LEU A 120 -1.89 4.68 -18.08
N VAL A 121 -2.10 5.88 -17.55
CA VAL A 121 -2.58 7.03 -18.34
C VAL A 121 -1.44 7.82 -18.95
N ASP A 122 -0.34 7.95 -18.21
CA ASP A 122 0.79 8.81 -18.54
C ASP A 122 2.10 8.01 -18.47
N GLU A 123 3.00 8.23 -19.43
CA GLU A 123 4.35 7.62 -19.45
C GLU A 123 5.30 8.27 -18.44
N GLU A 124 5.11 9.57 -18.17
CA GLU A 124 5.95 10.37 -17.26
C GLU A 124 5.25 10.61 -15.92
N ASP A 125 6.02 10.90 -14.86
CA ASP A 125 5.46 11.25 -13.55
C ASP A 125 4.93 12.70 -13.56
N VAL A 126 3.62 12.83 -13.82
CA VAL A 126 2.91 14.12 -13.85
C VAL A 126 2.67 14.72 -12.47
N LEU A 127 2.86 13.95 -11.40
CA LEU A 127 2.66 14.42 -10.01
C LEU A 127 3.95 14.99 -9.43
N TRP A 128 5.09 14.67 -10.02
CA TRP A 128 6.39 15.19 -9.59
C TRP A 128 6.72 16.54 -10.23
N THR A 129 7.26 17.46 -9.44
CA THR A 129 7.76 18.76 -9.92
C THR A 129 9.12 19.08 -9.30
N THR A 130 9.90 19.94 -9.95
CA THR A 130 11.25 20.32 -9.48
C THR A 130 11.23 21.26 -8.28
N ASP A 131 10.15 22.03 -8.12
CA ASP A 131 10.01 23.16 -7.21
C ASP A 131 9.08 22.86 -6.01
N HIS A 132 8.27 21.80 -6.10
CA HIS A 132 7.36 21.41 -5.03
C HIS A 132 7.55 19.96 -4.61
N ARG A 133 7.80 19.78 -3.32
CA ARG A 133 7.75 18.47 -2.66
C ARG A 133 6.40 18.35 -1.96
N GLU A 134 5.69 17.27 -2.25
CA GLU A 134 4.38 17.00 -1.64
C GLU A 134 4.43 17.08 -0.11
N SER A 135 3.48 17.83 0.43
CA SER A 135 3.15 17.92 1.84
C SER A 135 2.50 16.64 2.36
N ALA A 136 2.41 16.49 3.68
CA ALA A 136 1.77 15.33 4.29
C ALA A 136 0.27 15.26 3.96
N GLU A 137 -0.37 16.41 3.76
CA GLU A 137 -1.78 16.56 3.41
C GLU A 137 -2.04 16.16 1.95
N GLU A 138 -1.14 16.52 1.04
CA GLU A 138 -1.22 16.10 -0.38
C GLU A 138 -1.05 14.58 -0.50
N ILE A 139 -0.06 13.99 0.18
CA ILE A 139 0.14 12.54 0.17
C ILE A 139 -1.07 11.82 0.81
N GLN A 140 -1.67 12.38 1.87
CA GLN A 140 -2.91 11.84 2.46
C GLN A 140 -4.09 11.89 1.49
N THR A 141 -4.21 12.99 0.73
CA THR A 141 -5.25 13.14 -0.30
C THR A 141 -5.08 12.07 -1.36
N ARG A 142 -3.88 11.88 -1.88
CA ARG A 142 -3.55 10.80 -2.81
C ARG A 142 -3.78 9.40 -2.24
N ALA A 143 -3.50 9.19 -0.96
CA ALA A 143 -3.78 7.91 -0.31
C ALA A 143 -5.29 7.59 -0.32
N LYS A 144 -6.15 8.60 -0.11
CA LYS A 144 -7.61 8.44 -0.18
C LYS A 144 -8.08 8.17 -1.62
N GLU A 145 -7.50 8.84 -2.60
CA GLU A 145 -7.78 8.58 -4.02
C GLU A 145 -7.37 7.16 -4.42
N PHE A 146 -6.15 6.74 -4.05
CA PHE A 146 -5.69 5.37 -4.24
C PHE A 146 -6.64 4.34 -3.63
N LEU A 147 -7.09 4.55 -2.39
CA LEU A 147 -8.03 3.64 -1.74
C LEU A 147 -9.39 3.64 -2.43
N THR A 148 -9.89 4.80 -2.87
CA THR A 148 -11.14 4.89 -3.63
C THR A 148 -11.05 4.08 -4.91
N GLU A 149 -9.94 4.21 -5.64
CA GLU A 149 -9.68 3.44 -6.85
C GLU A 149 -9.55 1.94 -6.54
N LEU A 150 -8.80 1.56 -5.50
CA LEU A 150 -8.65 0.18 -5.05
C LEU A 150 -10.01 -0.48 -4.78
N PHE A 151 -10.91 0.22 -4.09
CA PHE A 151 -12.26 -0.27 -3.82
C PHE A 151 -13.13 -0.36 -5.08
N ARG A 152 -12.89 0.52 -6.05
CA ARG A 152 -13.65 0.59 -7.30
C ARG A 152 -13.23 -0.48 -8.32
N THR A 153 -11.94 -0.77 -8.44
CA THR A 153 -11.40 -1.58 -9.55
C THR A 153 -10.92 -2.96 -9.18
N ILE A 154 -10.51 -3.17 -7.93
CA ILE A 154 -10.00 -4.48 -7.49
C ILE A 154 -11.15 -5.26 -6.86
N PRO A 155 -11.65 -6.34 -7.48
CA PRO A 155 -12.74 -7.13 -6.91
C PRO A 155 -12.30 -7.96 -5.68
N GLU A 156 -11.01 -8.25 -5.55
CA GLU A 156 -10.48 -9.09 -4.47
C GLU A 156 -10.66 -8.46 -3.09
N ARG A 157 -11.12 -9.27 -2.14
CA ARG A 157 -11.28 -8.88 -0.73
C ARG A 157 -9.95 -8.79 0.01
N HIS A 158 -8.95 -9.58 -0.37
CA HIS A 158 -7.64 -9.63 0.28
C HIS A 158 -6.58 -9.10 -0.69
N VAL A 159 -5.95 -7.99 -0.36
CA VAL A 159 -5.00 -7.29 -1.24
C VAL A 159 -3.69 -7.04 -0.50
N ALA A 160 -2.57 -7.22 -1.19
CA ALA A 160 -1.26 -6.79 -0.72
C ALA A 160 -0.80 -5.58 -1.56
N VAL A 161 -0.33 -4.53 -0.89
CA VAL A 161 0.17 -3.31 -1.53
C VAL A 161 1.61 -3.09 -1.08
N VAL A 162 2.57 -3.28 -2.00
CA VAL A 162 3.98 -3.02 -1.74
C VAL A 162 4.29 -1.55 -2.06
N THR A 163 4.81 -0.80 -1.08
CA THR A 163 5.00 0.65 -1.20
C THR A 163 6.09 1.17 -0.24
N HIS A 164 6.18 2.49 -0.06
CA HIS A 164 7.19 3.19 0.73
C HIS A 164 6.65 3.64 2.09
N PHE A 165 7.54 3.92 3.04
CA PHE A 165 7.14 4.29 4.41
C PHE A 165 6.27 5.56 4.46
N GLY A 166 6.61 6.59 3.67
CA GLY A 166 5.89 7.87 3.70
C GLY A 166 4.44 7.74 3.22
N PHE A 167 4.21 6.85 2.23
CA PHE A 167 2.86 6.55 1.76
C PHE A 167 2.07 5.75 2.81
N ILE A 168 2.69 4.74 3.45
CA ILE A 168 2.05 3.98 4.54
C ILE A 168 1.67 4.92 5.70
N GLU A 169 2.57 5.82 6.08
CA GLU A 169 2.35 6.79 7.16
C GLU A 169 1.16 7.71 6.85
N ALA A 170 1.09 8.25 5.63
CA ALA A 170 -0.03 9.08 5.17
C ALA A 170 -1.34 8.29 5.12
N LEU A 171 -1.31 7.05 4.61
CA LEU A 171 -2.49 6.19 4.54
C LEU A 171 -3.03 5.85 5.92
N CYS A 172 -2.15 5.54 6.88
CA CYS A 172 -2.54 5.32 8.27
C CYS A 172 -3.12 6.59 8.89
N ALA A 173 -2.51 7.76 8.64
CA ALA A 173 -3.05 9.03 9.12
C ALA A 173 -4.47 9.28 8.58
N ALA A 174 -4.71 8.98 7.31
CA ALA A 174 -6.00 9.15 6.66
C ALA A 174 -7.10 8.17 7.12
N THR A 175 -6.73 6.92 7.46
CA THR A 175 -7.70 5.83 7.71
C THR A 175 -7.83 5.43 9.19
N LEU A 176 -6.75 5.54 9.97
CA LEU A 176 -6.69 5.28 11.41
C LEU A 176 -6.72 6.57 12.25
N GLY A 177 -6.47 7.74 11.64
CA GLY A 177 -6.31 8.99 12.36
C GLY A 177 -4.96 9.14 13.06
N MET A 178 -3.96 8.31 12.71
CA MET A 178 -2.63 8.36 13.32
C MET A 178 -1.52 7.85 12.39
N LYS A 179 -0.29 8.28 12.69
CA LYS A 179 0.89 7.94 11.91
C LYS A 179 1.51 6.62 12.38
N VAL A 180 1.76 5.73 11.44
CA VAL A 180 2.46 4.45 11.66
C VAL A 180 3.75 4.47 10.84
N LYS A 181 4.88 4.24 11.49
CA LYS A 181 6.21 4.26 10.84
C LYS A 181 6.65 2.83 10.54
N ALA A 182 6.31 2.34 9.35
CA ALA A 182 6.69 1.00 8.93
C ALA A 182 8.22 0.85 8.76
N GLY A 183 8.82 -0.12 9.44
CA GLY A 183 10.18 -0.61 9.25
C GLY A 183 10.36 -1.34 7.91
N LYS A 184 11.62 -1.58 7.53
CA LYS A 184 11.95 -2.26 6.26
C LYS A 184 11.30 -3.65 6.22
N CYS A 185 10.66 -4.00 5.11
CA CYS A 185 9.92 -5.26 4.96
C CYS A 185 8.81 -5.46 6.01
N GLU A 186 8.40 -4.41 6.73
CA GLU A 186 7.32 -4.51 7.69
C GLU A 186 5.96 -4.53 6.98
N VAL A 187 5.05 -5.34 7.51
CA VAL A 187 3.66 -5.43 7.07
C VAL A 187 2.76 -4.69 8.06
N VAL A 188 1.97 -3.76 7.53
CA VAL A 188 0.91 -3.04 8.24
C VAL A 188 -0.45 -3.60 7.78
N PRO A 189 -1.10 -4.43 8.60
CA PRO A 189 -2.38 -5.04 8.25
C PRO A 189 -3.56 -4.14 8.64
N LEU A 190 -4.44 -3.84 7.68
CA LEU A 190 -5.68 -3.09 7.92
C LEU A 190 -6.88 -3.85 7.38
N VAL A 191 -7.98 -3.83 8.13
CA VAL A 191 -9.32 -4.08 7.55
C VAL A 191 -9.90 -2.72 7.26
N LEU A 192 -10.18 -2.43 6.00
CA LEU A 192 -10.71 -1.17 5.52
C LEU A 192 -12.17 -1.33 5.13
N GLU A 193 -12.96 -0.32 5.44
CA GLU A 193 -14.37 -0.21 5.07
C GLU A 193 -14.58 1.03 4.20
N GLN A 194 -15.27 0.84 3.08
CA GLN A 194 -15.80 1.93 2.29
C GLN A 194 -17.20 2.28 2.81
N LEU A 195 -17.35 3.46 3.40
CA LEU A 195 -18.62 3.98 3.90
C LEU A 195 -19.39 4.60 2.72
N ALA A 196 -20.64 4.18 2.57
CA ALA A 196 -21.59 4.70 1.58
C ALA A 196 -22.03 6.13 1.91
#